data_AF-A0A4R4V9P9-F1
#
_entry.id   AF-A0A4R4V9P9-F1
#
_cell.length_a   1.000
_cell.length_b   1.000
_cell.length_c   1.000
_cell.angle_alpha   90.00
_cell.angle_beta   90.00
_cell.angle_gamma   90.00
#
_symmetry.space_group_name_H-M   'P 1'
#
loop_
_entity.id
_entity.type
_entity.pdbx_description
1 polymer ?
#
loop_
_entity_poly.entity_id
_entity_poly.type
_entity_poly.pdbx_seq_one_letter_code
_entity_poly.pdbx_strand_id
1 'polypeptide(L)' 'MGRQQWDRHDVAAYLGIRVGSVNAWLARHEITPVARRPAGRGALANLYDADEVKRVRAAGRRWRNRRPQPPASDDAATKW' A
#
# COMPACT_ATOMS: atom_id res chain seq x y z
N MET A 1 5.47 -18.57 -15.77
CA MET A 1 4.32 -17.64 -15.65
C MET A 1 4.87 -16.23 -15.53
N GLY A 2 4.45 -15.30 -16.39
CA GLY A 2 4.98 -13.93 -16.37
C GLY A 2 4.50 -13.16 -15.15
N ARG A 3 5.41 -12.48 -14.44
CA ARG A 3 5.04 -11.58 -13.33
C ARG A 3 4.26 -10.40 -13.89
N GLN A 4 3.06 -10.17 -13.37
CA GLN A 4 2.22 -9.06 -13.80
C GLN A 4 2.83 -7.74 -13.32
N GLN A 5 3.04 -6.81 -14.25
CA GLN A 5 3.67 -5.52 -13.98
C GLN A 5 2.61 -4.41 -13.99
N TRP A 6 2.64 -3.56 -12.98
CA TRP A 6 1.68 -2.48 -12.76
C TRP A 6 2.35 -1.12 -12.81
N ASP A 7 1.71 -0.14 -13.44
CA ASP A 7 2.11 1.24 -13.32
C ASP A 7 1.45 1.91 -12.09
N ARG A 8 1.76 3.19 -11.85
CA ARG A 8 1.27 3.91 -10.66
C ARG A 8 -0.26 4.05 -10.64
N HIS A 9 -0.92 4.05 -11.80
CA HIS A 9 -2.39 4.13 -11.88
C HIS A 9 -3.01 2.80 -11.49
N ASP A 10 -2.45 1.68 -11.95
CA ASP A 10 -2.88 0.34 -11.54
C ASP A 10 -2.75 0.16 -10.02
N VAL A 11 -1.61 0.57 -9.46
CA VAL A 11 -1.36 0.54 -8.01
C VAL A 11 -2.35 1.44 -7.26
N ALA A 12 -2.63 2.65 -7.78
CA ALA A 12 -3.60 3.57 -7.18
C ALA A 12 -5.01 2.96 -7.13
N ALA A 13 -5.46 2.39 -8.26
CA ALA A 13 -6.74 1.74 -8.40
C ALA A 13 -6.86 0.55 -7.45
N TYR A 14 -5.83 -0.30 -7.37
CA TYR A 14 -5.81 -1.45 -6.47
C TYR A 14 -5.85 -1.05 -4.99
N LEU A 15 -5.10 -0.02 -4.60
CA LEU A 15 -5.00 0.42 -3.21
C LEU A 15 -6.21 1.27 -2.75
N GLY A 16 -6.98 1.81 -3.71
CA GLY A 16 -8.08 2.75 -3.47
C GLY A 16 -7.59 4.12 -3.00
N ILE A 17 -6.45 4.60 -3.54
CA ILE A 17 -5.84 5.89 -3.14
C ILE A 17 -5.59 6.78 -4.36
N ARG A 18 -5.30 8.07 -4.12
CA ARG A 18 -4.90 9.00 -5.19
C ARG A 18 -3.53 8.63 -5.76
N VAL A 19 -3.35 8.79 -7.07
CA VAL A 19 -2.07 8.50 -7.78
C VAL A 19 -0.89 9.25 -7.16
N GLY A 20 -1.07 10.52 -6.78
CA GLY A 20 -0.04 11.31 -6.11
C GLY A 20 0.42 10.74 -4.76
N SER A 21 -0.43 9.95 -4.10
CA SER A 21 -0.12 9.30 -2.81
C SER A 21 0.58 7.94 -2.99
N VAL A 22 0.60 7.38 -4.20
CA VAL A 22 1.23 6.08 -4.48
C VAL A 22 2.72 6.10 -4.18
N ASN A 23 3.44 7.16 -4.59
CA ASN A 23 4.87 7.27 -4.34
C ASN A 23 5.22 7.22 -2.84
N ALA A 24 4.44 7.92 -2.00
CA ALA A 24 4.63 7.92 -0.56
C ALA A 24 4.32 6.53 0.05
N TRP A 25 3.30 5.85 -0.44
CA TRP A 25 2.98 4.49 0.01
C TRP A 25 4.06 3.48 -0.38
N LEU A 26 4.52 3.51 -1.63
CA LEU A 26 5.60 2.64 -2.12
C LEU A 26 6.90 2.88 -1.33
N ALA A 27 7.27 4.14 -1.10
CA ALA A 27 8.45 4.49 -0.33
C ALA A 27 8.36 4.01 1.13
N ARG A 28 7.20 4.17 1.78
CA ARG A 28 6.96 3.68 3.15
C ARG A 28 7.13 2.17 3.28
N HIS A 29 6.88 1.42 2.21
CA HIS A 29 6.97 -0.03 2.18
C HIS A 29 8.18 -0.55 1.41
N GLU A 30 9.12 0.33 1.04
CA GLU A 30 10.37 0.01 0.36
C GLU A 30 10.19 -0.79 -0.95
N ILE A 31 9.06 -0.58 -1.65
CA ILE A 31 8.77 -1.27 -2.91
C ILE A 31 9.50 -0.56 -4.05
N THR A 32 10.41 -1.28 -4.69
CA THR A 32 11.20 -0.77 -5.82
C THR A 32 10.59 -1.14 -7.17
N PRO A 33 10.75 -0.31 -8.22
CA PRO A 33 10.30 -0.67 -9.56
C PRO A 33 11.14 -1.81 -10.14
N VAL A 34 10.47 -2.77 -10.78
CA VAL A 34 11.10 -3.93 -11.43
C VAL A 34 11.45 -3.67 -12.89
N ALA A 35 10.79 -2.70 -13.51
CA ALA A 35 11.05 -2.30 -14.89
C ALA A 35 10.66 -0.83 -15.13
N ARG A 36 11.03 -0.33 -16.31
CA ARG A 36 10.62 0.97 -16.81
C ARG A 36 10.08 0.82 -18.22
N ARG A 37 8.98 1.51 -18.53
CA ARG A 37 8.43 1.59 -19.89
C ARG A 37 8.33 3.02 -20.38
N PRO A 38 8.45 3.28 -21.70
CA PRO A 38 8.15 4.58 -22.27
C PRO A 38 6.70 5.01 -21.95
N ALA A 39 6.52 6.27 -21.54
CA ALA A 39 5.24 6.86 -21.18
C ALA A 39 4.88 8.09 -22.04
N GLY A 40 5.54 8.22 -23.19
CA GLY A 40 5.38 9.36 -24.12
C GLY A 40 6.26 10.56 -23.78
N ARG A 41 6.50 11.43 -24.76
CA ARG A 41 7.28 12.70 -24.64
C ARG A 41 8.63 12.54 -23.91
N GLY A 42 9.34 11.43 -24.15
CA GLY A 42 10.62 11.13 -23.50
C GLY A 42 10.53 10.70 -22.04
N ALA A 43 9.33 10.58 -21.46
CA ALA A 43 9.14 10.14 -20.10
C ALA A 43 9.20 8.61 -19.96
N LEU A 44 9.68 8.15 -18.81
CA LEU A 44 9.67 6.75 -18.40
C LEU A 44 8.70 6.55 -17.23
N ALA A 45 7.79 5.60 -17.37
CA ALA A 45 6.96 5.11 -16.28
C ALA A 45 7.64 3.92 -15.59
N ASN A 46 7.74 4.00 -14.26
CA ASN A 46 8.13 2.89 -13.42
C ASN A 46 7.03 1.84 -13.37
N LEU A 47 7.43 0.57 -13.47
CA LEU A 47 6.57 -0.59 -13.34
C LEU A 47 6.95 -1.37 -12.08
N TYR A 48 5.93 -1.85 -11.37
CA TYR A 48 6.03 -2.53 -10.09
C TYR A 48 5.49 -3.95 -10.21
N ASP A 49 6.01 -4.87 -9.40
CA ASP A 49 5.49 -6.23 -9.33
C ASP A 49 4.12 -6.21 -8.61
N ALA A 50 3.07 -6.61 -9.33
CA ALA A 50 1.72 -6.66 -8.80
C ALA A 50 1.62 -7.58 -7.57
N ASP A 51 2.35 -8.69 -7.55
CA ASP A 51 2.26 -9.67 -6.48
C ASP A 51 2.99 -9.20 -5.22
N GLU A 52 4.06 -8.41 -5.37
CA GLU A 52 4.69 -7.70 -4.26
C GLU A 52 3.72 -6.68 -3.63
N VAL A 53 3.08 -5.84 -4.43
CA VAL A 53 2.11 -4.84 -3.96
C VAL A 53 0.95 -5.51 -3.20
N LYS A 54 0.40 -6.62 -3.73
CA LYS A 54 -0.66 -7.39 -3.07
C LYS A 54 -0.20 -7.98 -1.74
N ARG A 55 1.02 -8.56 -1.68
CA ARG A 55 1.59 -9.14 -0.45
C ARG A 55 1.76 -8.09 0.64
N VAL A 56 2.35 -6.94 0.31
CA VAL A 56 2.55 -5.84 1.26
C VAL A 56 1.21 -5.29 1.76
N ARG A 57 0.24 -5.08 0.86
CA ARG A 57 -1.10 -4.61 1.26
C ARG A 57 -1.80 -5.60 2.20
N ALA A 58 -1.69 -6.90 1.92
CA ALA A 58 -2.25 -7.95 2.77
C ALA A 58 -1.58 -7.98 4.16
N ALA A 59 -0.25 -7.85 4.21
CA ALA A 59 0.50 -7.74 5.46
C ALA A 59 0.05 -6.52 6.27
N GLY A 60 -0.08 -5.34 5.64
CA GLY A 60 -0.56 -4.12 6.29
C GLY A 60 -1.98 -4.24 6.88
N ARG A 61 -2.89 -4.96 6.21
CA ARG A 61 -4.23 -5.25 6.76
C ARG A 61 -4.18 -6.17 7.98
N ARG A 62 -3.32 -7.20 7.96
CA ARG A 62 -3.14 -8.11 9.11
C ARG A 62 -2.66 -7.36 10.35
N TRP A 63 -1.73 -6.41 10.20
CA TRP A 63 -1.28 -5.56 11.30
C TRP A 63 -2.38 -4.67 11.86
N ARG A 64 -3.24 -4.10 11.01
CA ARG A 64 -4.38 -3.28 11.46
C ARG A 64 -5.42 -4.09 12.25
N ASN A 65 -5.70 -5.33 11.82
CA ASN A 65 -6.66 -6.20 12.51
C ASN A 65 -6.10 -6.83 13.80
N ARG A 66 -4.77 -6.80 14.01
CA ARG A 66 -4.11 -7.32 15.22
C ARG A 66 -3.83 -6.27 16.27
N ARG A 67 -4.17 -4.99 16.03
CA ARG A 67 -4.10 -3.99 17.10
C ARG A 67 -5.15 -4.37 18.15
N PRO A 68 -4.76 -4.65 19.41
CA PRO A 68 -5.74 -4.75 20.47
C PRO A 68 -6.50 -3.44 20.49
N GLN A 69 -7.82 -3.52 20.43
CA GLN A 69 -8.68 -2.40 20.84
C GLN A 69 -8.21 -2.08 22.27
N PRO A 70 -7.87 -0.81 22.60
CA PRO A 70 -7.60 -0.47 24.00
C PRO A 70 -8.79 -1.00 24.81
N PRO A 71 -8.55 -1.66 25.96
CA PRO A 71 -9.66 -2.16 26.77
C PRO A 71 -10.63 -0.99 26.93
N ALA A 72 -11.89 -1.23 26.56
CA ALA A 72 -12.94 -0.24 26.76
C ALA A 72 -12.78 0.23 28.20
N SER A 73 -12.51 1.53 28.39
CA SER A 73 -12.36 2.09 29.72
C SER A 73 -13.63 1.73 30.49
N ASP A 74 -13.51 0.74 31.37
CA ASP A 74 -14.50 0.49 32.41
C ASP A 74 -14.37 1.70 33.33
N ASP A 75 -15.18 2.72 33.05
CA ASP A 75 -15.46 3.83 33.94
C ASP A 75 -16.32 3.30 35.09
N ALA A 76 -15.68 2.44 35.89
CA ALA A 76 -16.20 1.85 37.09
C ALA A 76 -15.25 2.22 38.23
N ALA A 77 -15.37 3.46 38.70
CA ALA A 77 -15.35 3.80 40.12
C ALA A 77 -15.09 5.31 40.31
N THR A 78 -16.13 6.04 40.66
CA THR A 78 -16.06 6.91 41.83
C THR A 78 -17.41 6.85 42.53
N LYS A 79 -17.48 5.97 43.53
CA LYS A 79 -18.38 6.13 44.67
C LYS A 79 -17.79 7.25 45.52
N TRP A 80 -18.54 8.32 45.78
CA TRP A 80 -18.67 8.99 47.09
C TRP A 80 -20.04 9.66 47.11
#